data_AF-A0A0V0GKY5-F1
#
_entry.id   AF-A0A0V0GKY5-F1
#
_cell.length_a   1.000
_cell.length_b   1.000
_cell.length_c   1.000
_cell.angle_alpha   90.00
_cell.angle_beta   90.00
_cell.angle_gamma   90.00
#
_symmetry.space_group_name_H-M   'P 1'
#
loop_
_entity.id
_entity.type
_entity.pdbx_description
1 polymer ?
#
loop_
_entity_poly.entity_id
_entity_poly.type
_entity_poly.pdbx_seq_one_letter_code
_entity_poly.pdbx_strand_id
1 'polypeptide(L)'
;MKICIRLGRFEIVEGLYDWFRKSGGNPSVVMYTTLIHCRYSANKYREAIDMLWEMEASNCLFDLPAYRVFIKLFVALNDLSRAARYFSKLKEAGFSPTFDIYCCLIKVYMASGRVAKCKDICKEAEMAGFRFDEHTLLKLQQ
;
A
#
# COMPACT_ATOMS: atom_id res chain seq x y z
N MET A 1 5.08 18.08 5.51
CA MET A 1 4.24 16.88 5.74
C MET A 1 5.03 15.67 6.24
N LYS A 2 6.09 15.17 5.57
CA LYS A 2 6.83 13.96 6.02
C LYS A 2 7.31 13.96 7.48
N ILE A 3 7.70 15.11 8.04
CA ILE A 3 8.09 15.22 9.46
C ILE A 3 6.88 15.09 10.41
N CYS A 4 5.72 15.63 10.04
CA CYS A 4 4.48 15.51 10.80
C CYS A 4 4.03 14.05 10.92
N ILE A 5 4.16 13.27 9.84
CA ILE A 5 3.86 11.81 9.86
C ILE A 5 4.77 11.10 10.87
N ARG A 6 6.09 11.35 10.81
CA ARG A 6 7.07 10.72 11.72
C ARG A 6 6.81 11.06 13.19
N LEU A 7 6.25 12.23 13.45
CA LEU A 7 5.90 12.70 14.81
C LEU A 7 4.46 12.37 15.21
N GLY A 8 3.72 11.59 14.41
CA GLY A 8 2.32 11.25 14.66
C GLY A 8 1.36 12.45 14.66
N ARG A 9 1.79 13.60 14.12
CA ARG A 9 1.02 14.85 14.06
C ARG A 9 0.05 14.83 12.87
N PHE A 10 -0.88 13.86 12.88
CA PHE A 10 -1.80 13.64 11.77
C PHE A 10 -2.80 14.79 11.59
N GLU A 11 -3.22 15.43 12.68
CA GLU A 11 -4.13 16.60 12.65
C GLU A 11 -3.60 17.75 11.79
N ILE A 12 -2.28 18.02 11.85
CA ILE A 12 -1.64 19.05 11.02
C ILE A 12 -1.69 18.68 9.54
N VAL A 13 -1.56 17.38 9.22
CA VAL A 13 -1.60 16.89 7.84
C VAL A 13 -3.02 17.05 7.27
N GLU A 14 -4.04 16.69 8.04
CA GLU A 14 -5.45 16.86 7.67
C GLU A 14 -5.80 18.34 7.49
N GLY A 15 -5.44 19.20 8.45
CA GLY A 15 -5.71 20.64 8.36
C GLY A 15 -5.04 21.32 7.17
N LEU A 16 -3.80 20.92 6.83
CA LEU A 16 -3.10 21.43 5.66
C LEU A 16 -3.78 21.00 4.35
N TYR A 17 -4.27 19.75 4.29
CA TYR A 17 -5.01 19.25 3.14
C TYR A 17 -6.33 19.99 2.93
N ASP A 18 -7.10 20.16 4.01
CA ASP A 18 -8.37 20.89 3.96
C ASP A 18 -8.19 22.34 3.54
N TRP A 19 -7.18 23.03 4.09
CA TRP A 19 -6.84 24.39 3.71
C TRP A 19 -6.45 24.49 2.23
N PHE A 20 -5.62 23.57 1.74
CA PHE A 20 -5.18 23.56 0.35
C PHE A 20 -6.34 23.34 -0.63
N ARG A 21 -7.26 22.41 -0.29
CA ARG A 21 -8.49 22.16 -1.04
C ARG A 21 -9.43 23.37 -1.06
N LYS A 22 -9.68 23.97 0.10
CA LYS A 22 -10.52 25.19 0.22
C LYS A 22 -9.94 26.38 -0.53
N SER A 23 -8.62 26.40 -0.73
CA SER A 23 -7.93 27.42 -1.52
C SER A 23 -8.00 27.17 -3.04
N GLY A 24 -8.77 26.15 -3.48
CA GLY A 24 -8.90 25.78 -4.90
C GLY A 24 -7.74 24.94 -5.43
N GLY A 25 -6.84 24.45 -4.56
CA GLY A 25 -5.71 23.62 -4.94
C GLY A 25 -6.11 22.17 -5.27
N ASN A 26 -5.47 21.60 -6.29
CA ASN A 26 -5.60 20.18 -6.62
C ASN A 26 -4.54 19.35 -5.89
N PRO A 27 -4.92 18.46 -4.96
CA PRO A 27 -3.94 17.71 -4.17
C PRO A 27 -3.01 16.88 -5.07
N SER A 28 -1.73 16.87 -4.74
CA SER A 28 -0.73 16.07 -5.47
C SER A 28 -0.68 14.62 -4.97
N VAL A 29 -0.04 13.75 -5.76
CA VAL A 29 0.25 12.34 -5.38
C VAL A 29 0.86 12.26 -3.98
N VAL A 30 1.82 13.15 -3.68
CA VAL A 30 2.50 13.19 -2.39
C VAL A 30 1.54 13.54 -1.25
N MET A 31 0.56 14.42 -1.48
CA MET A 31 -0.45 14.76 -0.48
C MET A 31 -1.39 13.58 -0.20
N TYR A 32 -1.92 12.94 -1.25
CA TYR A 32 -2.78 11.77 -1.12
C TYR A 32 -2.07 10.62 -0.40
N THR A 33 -0.89 10.21 -0.88
CA THR A 33 -0.13 9.11 -0.29
C THR A 33 0.25 9.38 1.16
N THR A 34 0.55 10.64 1.50
CA THR A 34 0.81 11.07 2.88
C THR A 34 -0.43 10.89 3.75
N LEU A 35 -1.61 11.36 3.32
CA LEU A 35 -2.85 11.23 4.09
C LEU A 35 -3.27 9.78 4.26
N ILE A 36 -3.20 8.97 3.20
CA ILE A 36 -3.53 7.55 3.26
C ILE A 36 -2.61 6.84 4.26
N HIS A 37 -1.30 7.11 4.22
CA HIS A 37 -0.36 6.55 5.21
C HIS A 37 -0.66 7.01 6.64
N CYS A 38 -1.01 8.29 6.84
CA CYS A 38 -1.39 8.81 8.16
C CYS A 38 -2.64 8.11 8.70
N ARG A 39 -3.69 8.03 7.89
CA ARG A 39 -4.97 7.39 8.27
C ARG A 39 -4.79 5.89 8.51
N TYR A 40 -4.02 5.21 7.66
CA TYR A 40 -3.63 3.81 7.87
C TYR A 40 -2.90 3.60 9.20
N SER A 41 -1.90 4.45 9.49
CA SER A 41 -1.11 4.37 10.74
C SER A 41 -1.95 4.67 11.99
N ALA A 42 -3.04 5.43 11.83
CA ALA A 42 -4.00 5.74 12.88
C ALA A 42 -5.17 4.71 12.95
N ASN A 43 -5.08 3.58 12.24
CA ASN A 43 -6.14 2.57 12.10
C ASN A 43 -7.48 3.10 11.54
N LYS A 44 -7.46 4.26 10.90
CA LYS A 44 -8.60 4.89 10.20
C LYS A 44 -8.70 4.34 8.77
N TYR A 45 -8.90 3.03 8.66
CA TYR A 45 -8.81 2.33 7.37
C TYR A 45 -9.89 2.78 6.39
N ARG A 46 -11.11 3.08 6.86
CA ARG A 46 -12.20 3.54 6.00
C ARG A 46 -11.87 4.88 5.35
N GLU A 47 -11.39 5.84 6.14
CA GLU A 47 -10.99 7.15 5.65
C GLU A 47 -9.75 7.07 4.75
N ALA A 48 -8.88 6.08 4.97
CA ALA A 48 -7.76 5.80 4.07
C ALA A 48 -8.26 5.28 2.70
N ILE A 49 -9.30 4.44 2.68
CA ILE A 49 -9.95 3.97 1.45
C ILE A 49 -10.68 5.10 0.73
N ASP A 50 -11.38 5.98 1.46
CA ASP A 50 -12.09 7.10 0.83
C ASP A 50 -11.10 8.03 0.09
N MET A 51 -9.95 8.30 0.73
CA MET A 51 -8.87 9.07 0.13
C MET A 51 -8.22 8.36 -1.06
N LEU A 52 -8.18 7.02 -1.04
CA LEU A 52 -7.72 6.18 -2.13
C LEU A 52 -8.61 6.33 -3.37
N TRP A 53 -9.93 6.26 -3.17
CA TRP A 53 -10.90 6.41 -4.25
C TRP A 53 -10.90 7.82 -4.84
N GLU A 54 -10.72 8.85 -4.00
CA GLU A 54 -10.53 10.21 -4.47
C GLU A 54 -9.27 10.36 -5.33
N MET A 55 -8.17 9.71 -4.93
CA MET A 55 -6.94 9.70 -5.71
C MET A 55 -7.11 8.98 -7.06
N GLU A 56 -7.83 7.85 -7.12
CA GLU A 56 -8.17 7.18 -8.40
C GLU A 56 -9.08 8.08 -9.27
N ALA A 57 -10.10 8.71 -8.68
CA ALA A 57 -11.06 9.53 -9.41
C ALA A 57 -10.47 10.84 -9.95
N SER A 58 -9.42 11.36 -9.30
CA SER A 58 -8.73 12.57 -9.75
C SER A 58 -7.76 12.36 -10.92
N ASN A 59 -7.72 11.15 -11.52
CA ASN A 59 -6.75 10.77 -12.56
C ASN A 59 -5.29 11.06 -12.17
N CYS A 60 -5.01 11.06 -10.86
CA CYS A 60 -3.69 11.29 -10.34
C CYS A 60 -2.82 10.05 -10.62
N LEU A 61 -1.71 10.21 -11.34
CA LEU A 61 -0.82 9.08 -11.65
C LEU A 61 -0.17 8.55 -10.37
N PHE A 62 -0.29 7.25 -10.13
CA PHE A 62 0.25 6.64 -8.92
C PHE A 62 1.75 6.47 -9.03
N ASP A 63 2.44 6.80 -7.94
CA ASP A 63 3.84 6.42 -7.74
C ASP A 63 3.95 5.07 -7.01
N LEU A 64 5.15 4.49 -6.96
CA LEU A 64 5.40 3.25 -6.23
C LEU A 64 4.97 3.32 -4.75
N PRO A 65 5.24 4.42 -4.00
CA PRO A 65 4.69 4.60 -2.67
C PRO A 65 3.16 4.48 -2.58
N ALA A 66 2.40 5.05 -3.53
CA ALA A 66 0.95 4.91 -3.58
C ALA A 66 0.53 3.45 -3.71
N TYR A 67 1.03 2.74 -4.73
CA TYR A 67 0.70 1.32 -4.92
C TYR A 67 1.04 0.48 -3.69
N ARG A 68 2.21 0.73 -3.08
CA ARG A 68 2.66 0.02 -1.87
C ARG A 68 1.68 0.21 -0.71
N VAL A 69 1.22 1.44 -0.47
CA VAL A 69 0.24 1.74 0.58
C VAL A 69 -1.10 1.06 0.29
N PHE A 70 -1.53 1.06 -0.98
CA PHE A 70 -2.82 0.48 -1.37
C PHE A 70 -2.83 -1.03 -1.17
N ILE A 71 -1.76 -1.71 -1.61
CA ILE A 71 -1.62 -3.15 -1.41
C ILE A 71 -1.64 -3.48 0.08
N LYS A 72 -0.88 -2.76 0.92
CA LYS A 72 -0.87 -2.96 2.37
C LYS A 72 -2.24 -2.74 3.01
N LEU A 73 -2.96 -1.70 2.60
CA LEU A 73 -4.30 -1.40 3.10
C LEU A 73 -5.28 -2.54 2.77
N PHE A 74 -5.32 -3.03 1.53
CA PHE A 74 -6.20 -4.13 1.16
C PHE A 74 -5.79 -5.47 1.79
N VAL A 75 -4.49 -5.71 2.01
CA VAL A 75 -4.03 -6.86 2.80
C VAL A 75 -4.50 -6.77 4.24
N ALA A 76 -4.39 -5.61 4.89
CA ALA A 76 -4.87 -5.40 6.27
C ALA A 76 -6.39 -5.58 6.39
N LEU A 77 -7.14 -5.30 5.33
CA LEU A 77 -8.59 -5.51 5.25
C LEU A 77 -8.99 -6.92 4.81
N ASN A 78 -8.02 -7.82 4.59
CA ASN A 78 -8.21 -9.15 4.03
C ASN A 78 -8.91 -9.18 2.65
N ASP A 79 -8.87 -8.07 1.90
CA ASP A 79 -9.37 -7.98 0.53
C ASP A 79 -8.26 -8.36 -0.46
N LEU A 80 -7.99 -9.66 -0.52
CA LEU A 80 -6.92 -10.22 -1.36
C LEU A 80 -7.15 -9.99 -2.85
N SER A 81 -8.41 -9.85 -3.28
CA SER A 81 -8.77 -9.60 -4.66
C SER A 81 -8.30 -8.22 -5.09
N ARG A 82 -8.58 -7.18 -4.29
CA ARG A 82 -8.08 -5.82 -4.57
C ARG A 82 -6.58 -5.72 -4.38
N ALA A 83 -6.00 -6.37 -3.37
CA ALA A 83 -4.55 -6.41 -3.19
C ALA A 83 -3.83 -6.97 -4.44
N ALA A 84 -4.31 -8.09 -5.00
CA ALA A 84 -3.78 -8.67 -6.23
C ALA A 84 -3.94 -7.73 -7.44
N ARG A 85 -5.09 -7.05 -7.55
CA ARG A 85 -5.35 -6.08 -8.62
C ARG A 85 -4.34 -4.93 -8.61
N TYR A 86 -4.08 -4.33 -7.46
CA TYR A 86 -3.09 -3.25 -7.36
C TYR A 86 -1.65 -3.72 -7.52
N PHE A 87 -1.35 -4.98 -7.14
CA PHE A 87 -0.07 -5.60 -7.46
C PHE A 87 0.13 -5.76 -8.98
N SER A 88 -0.92 -6.15 -9.73
CA SER A 88 -0.86 -6.17 -11.20
C SER A 88 -0.68 -4.77 -11.79
N LYS A 89 -1.51 -3.81 -11.37
CA LYS A 89 -1.42 -2.42 -11.83
C LYS A 89 -0.05 -1.79 -11.56
N LEU A 90 0.58 -2.09 -10.42
CA LEU A 90 1.94 -1.64 -10.11
C LEU A 90 2.92 -2.09 -11.21
N LYS A 91 2.83 -3.35 -11.64
CA LYS A 91 3.70 -3.92 -12.68
C LYS A 91 3.37 -3.38 -14.07
N GLU A 92 2.09 -3.24 -14.39
CA GLU A 92 1.61 -2.63 -15.64
C GLU A 92 2.06 -1.17 -15.77
N ALA A 93 2.16 -0.45 -14.64
CA ALA A 93 2.73 0.90 -14.58
C ALA A 93 4.27 0.93 -14.69
N GLY A 94 4.94 -0.21 -14.90
CA GLY A 94 6.37 -0.33 -15.09
C GLY A 94 7.20 -0.32 -13.80
N PHE A 95 6.57 -0.40 -12.63
CA PHE A 95 7.30 -0.48 -11.37
C PHE A 95 7.67 -1.92 -11.03
N SER A 96 8.86 -2.10 -10.44
CA SER A 96 9.25 -3.37 -9.81
C SER A 96 8.70 -3.44 -8.39
N PRO A 97 7.99 -4.52 -8.00
CA PRO A 97 7.54 -4.66 -6.62
C PRO A 97 8.74 -4.76 -5.67
N THR A 98 8.63 -4.14 -4.50
CA THR A 98 9.66 -4.19 -3.46
C THR A 98 9.54 -5.47 -2.63
N PHE A 99 10.64 -5.89 -2.01
CA PHE A 99 10.67 -7.07 -1.12
C PHE A 99 9.54 -7.08 -0.09
N ASP A 100 9.24 -5.93 0.51
CA ASP A 100 8.20 -5.85 1.53
C ASP A 100 6.77 -6.02 0.98
N ILE A 101 6.52 -5.68 -0.29
CA ILE A 101 5.25 -5.96 -0.97
C ILE A 101 5.10 -7.47 -1.16
N TYR A 102 6.16 -8.14 -1.63
CA TYR A 102 6.17 -9.60 -1.77
C TYR A 102 5.92 -10.29 -0.43
N CYS A 103 6.68 -9.95 0.62
CA CYS A 103 6.49 -10.49 1.96
C CYS A 103 5.06 -10.29 2.48
N CYS A 104 4.47 -9.12 2.23
CA CYS A 104 3.09 -8.81 2.64
C CYS A 104 2.08 -9.77 1.96
N LEU A 105 2.19 -9.96 0.66
CA LEU A 105 1.31 -10.84 -0.12
C LEU A 105 1.50 -12.32 0.24
N ILE A 106 2.75 -12.77 0.40
CA ILE A 106 3.07 -14.15 0.78
C ILE A 106 2.45 -14.47 2.14
N LYS A 107 2.66 -13.61 3.15
CA LYS A 107 2.08 -13.78 4.50
C LYS A 107 0.58 -13.99 4.44
N VAL A 108 -0.14 -13.09 3.75
CA VAL A 108 -1.60 -13.14 3.77
C VAL A 108 -2.16 -14.30 2.95
N TYR A 109 -1.50 -14.68 1.84
CA TYR A 109 -1.90 -15.86 1.07
C TYR A 109 -1.67 -17.16 1.84
N MET A 110 -0.57 -17.25 2.61
CA MET A 110 -0.31 -18.38 3.50
C MET A 110 -1.38 -18.48 4.60
N ALA A 111 -1.65 -17.37 5.31
CA ALA A 111 -2.66 -17.32 6.35
C ALA A 111 -4.08 -17.66 5.84
N SER A 112 -4.36 -17.34 4.57
CA SER A 112 -5.64 -17.63 3.91
C SER A 112 -5.71 -19.01 3.24
N GLY A 113 -4.70 -19.87 3.41
CA GLY A 113 -4.63 -21.20 2.80
C GLY A 113 -4.47 -21.21 1.28
N ARG A 114 -4.18 -20.07 0.64
CA ARG A 114 -4.02 -19.94 -0.82
C ARG A 114 -2.60 -20.32 -1.26
N VAL A 115 -2.22 -21.56 -0.99
CA VAL A 115 -0.86 -22.09 -1.18
C VAL A 115 -0.36 -21.94 -2.62
N ALA A 116 -1.21 -22.15 -3.63
CA ALA A 116 -0.84 -21.99 -5.04
C ALA A 116 -0.37 -20.55 -5.33
N LYS A 117 -1.18 -19.56 -4.95
CA LYS A 117 -0.81 -18.14 -5.12
C LYS A 117 0.43 -17.76 -4.34
N CYS A 118 0.60 -18.30 -3.13
CA CYS A 118 1.82 -18.09 -2.36
C CYS A 118 3.06 -18.56 -3.15
N LYS A 119 3.02 -19.77 -3.72
CA LYS A 119 4.12 -20.30 -4.52
C LYS A 119 4.41 -19.44 -5.75
N ASP A 120 3.38 -18.94 -6.42
CA ASP A 120 3.53 -18.06 -7.57
C ASP A 120 4.23 -16.75 -7.19
N ILE A 121 3.80 -16.11 -6.10
CA ILE A 121 4.44 -14.88 -5.60
C ILE A 121 5.87 -15.13 -5.12
N CYS A 122 6.16 -16.26 -4.47
CA CYS A 122 7.54 -16.62 -4.07
C CYS A 122 8.46 -16.76 -5.28
N LYS A 123 8.03 -17.49 -6.32
CA LYS A 123 8.79 -17.64 -7.56
C LYS A 123 9.01 -16.30 -8.26
N GLU A 124 7.98 -15.46 -8.31
CA GLU A 124 8.09 -14.11 -8.90
C GLU A 124 9.15 -13.27 -8.18
N ALA A 125 9.17 -13.33 -6.85
CA ALA A 125 10.15 -12.62 -6.05
C ALA A 125 11.57 -13.20 -6.17
N GLU A 126 11.73 -14.52 -6.31
CA GLU A 126 13.01 -15.16 -6.62
C GLU A 126 13.57 -14.72 -7.98
N MET A 127 12.72 -14.67 -9.01
CA MET A 127 13.09 -14.14 -10.32
C MET A 127 13.48 -12.67 -10.26
N ALA A 128 12.88 -11.90 -9.35
CA ALA A 128 13.25 -10.51 -9.08
C ALA A 128 14.53 -10.36 -8.23
N GLY A 129 15.19 -11.47 -7.87
CA GLY A 129 16.46 -11.50 -7.13
C GLY A 129 16.30 -11.55 -5.61
N PHE A 130 15.09 -11.69 -5.08
CA PHE A 130 14.85 -11.83 -3.65
C PHE A 130 14.87 -13.29 -3.23
N ARG A 131 15.74 -13.65 -2.26
CA ARG A 131 15.73 -14.99 -1.67
C ARG A 131 14.89 -14.98 -0.40
N PHE A 132 13.93 -15.90 -0.31
CA PHE A 132 13.26 -16.23 0.94
C PHE A 132 14.02 -17.40 1.55
N ASP A 133 14.76 -17.16 2.63
CA ASP A 133 15.29 -18.28 3.41
C ASP A 133 14.13 -19.01 4.11
N GLU A 134 14.36 -20.29 4.42
CA GLU A 134 13.40 -21.15 5.13
C GLU A 134 12.91 -20.50 6.42
N HIS A 135 13.78 -19.74 7.07
CA HIS A 135 13.50 -18.98 8.29
C HIS A 135 12.59 -17.76 8.05
N THR A 136 12.72 -17.04 6.92
CA THR A 136 11.77 -15.99 6.53
C THR A 136 10.40 -16.60 6.31
N LEU A 137 10.30 -17.73 5.59
CA LEU A 137 9.03 -18.43 5.34
C LEU A 137 8.38 -18.94 6.65
N LEU A 138 9.17 -19.49 7.57
CA LEU A 138 8.71 -19.88 8.92
C LEU A 138 8.19 -18.70 9.75
N LYS A 139 8.86 -17.53 9.66
CA LYS A 139 8.38 -16.28 10.29
C LYS A 139 7.14 -15.69 9.63
N LEU A 140 6.76 -16.13 8.43
CA LEU A 140 5.49 -15.75 7.80
C LEU A 140 4.33 -16.62 8.30
N GLN A 141 4.61 -17.73 9.00
CA GLN A 141 3.63 -18.68 9.52
C GLN A 141 3.28 -18.46 11.02
N GLN A 142 4.01 -17.61 11.72
CA GLN A 142 3.77 -17.20 13.13
C GLN A 142 3.04 -15.86 13.19
#